data_AF-A0A7W5LKI9-F1
#
_entry.id   AF-A0A7W5LKI9-F1
#
_cell.length_a   1.000
_cell.length_b   1.000
_cell.length_c   1.000
_cell.angle_alpha   90.00
_cell.angle_beta   90.00
_cell.angle_gamma   90.00
#
_symmetry.space_group_name_H-M   'P 1'
#
loop_
_entity.id
_entity.type
_entity.pdbx_description
1 polymer ?
#
loop_
_entity_poly.entity_id
_entity_poly.type
_entity_poly.pdbx_seq_one_letter_code
_entity_poly.pdbx_strand_id
1 'polypeptide(L)'
;MALLLDRSTLGLADNIISSDLSRRMTEIDREVASQEDGTYDLSSARRWINEYADAASKGVSLDVKSEDRIFSTPTRDVKVRVYNPEEIGPTVIFAHGGGWAIGGIRSHDHITRWLASELGGRVMSIEYSLAPEHPYPAAINECLAVISMVLTESLGSPVFIAGDSAGANIAAMAILRLPIHERRSVAGFISIYGAYSPQMNLSSHRLYGDGRFGLSEAQMRWFWNLYAPHIPVENRNGLLSPLGADLSTFPPTLCIGAECDLLLDDTLAFYGELAKACTDVSLSLWSTLPHGCMHFVGAVDSVTNAARSIVQFIKNRETSAVAREVVSEKPRMQTLLLDEPPKRFGIDRINLSDVLVDADPLFATSRSRLHGTVTHRIAADIITGALPPDSLLPNEDNASASLGVSRSAYREAIRTLAAKGLVYALPKVGTRISPRSEWQILDPDILAWHFELGASDEFIHNLFELRKIVEPSAAALLARRRTDQQLSELADSLARMAGINPRTGGWLNAIIEFHKNILLNCGNEAVASLWPAIQTTLRWSVKLQVMLPTLTHDHDPVGDHAKVFEKIASQNAEGALEEMAMLVDSSLADTITNIRRIKASRASST
;
A
#
# COMPACT_ATOMS: atom_id res chain seq x y z
N MET A 1 -0.20 18.62 28.32
CA MET A 1 -0.33 17.64 27.23
C MET A 1 -1.21 18.26 26.15
N ALA A 2 -0.72 19.31 25.50
CA ALA A 2 -0.09 19.19 24.18
C ALA A 2 -1.09 18.61 23.18
N LEU A 3 -2.06 19.43 22.81
CA LEU A 3 -3.33 19.00 22.22
C LEU A 3 -3.19 18.30 20.86
N LEU A 4 -2.01 18.24 20.25
CA LEU A 4 -1.84 17.35 19.11
C LEU A 4 -0.51 16.63 18.95
N LEU A 5 0.50 16.82 19.80
CA LEU A 5 1.80 16.19 19.57
C LEU A 5 2.56 16.05 20.91
N ASP A 6 2.93 14.83 21.31
CA ASP A 6 4.19 14.66 22.02
C ASP A 6 5.31 14.97 21.01
N ARG A 7 5.58 16.27 20.84
CA ARG A 7 6.57 16.83 19.89
C ARG A 7 8.01 16.52 20.28
N SER A 8 8.23 15.93 21.46
CA SER A 8 9.57 15.74 22.01
C SER A 8 10.45 14.83 21.14
N THR A 9 9.83 13.98 20.30
CA THR A 9 10.54 13.17 19.30
C THR A 9 9.68 12.91 18.06
N LEU A 10 9.52 13.90 17.18
CA LEU A 10 8.91 13.77 15.83
C LEU A 10 9.71 12.86 14.87
N GLY A 11 10.13 11.67 15.31
CA GLY A 11 11.11 10.84 14.59
C GLY A 11 12.45 11.53 14.31
N LEU A 12 12.68 12.71 14.91
CA LEU A 12 13.79 13.62 14.64
C LEU A 12 15.16 13.05 15.05
N ALA A 13 15.16 12.10 15.99
CA ALA A 13 16.38 11.45 16.47
C ALA A 13 16.79 10.23 15.64
N ASP A 14 15.89 9.65 14.84
CA ASP A 14 16.05 8.30 14.30
C ASP A 14 16.06 8.22 12.76
N ASN A 15 15.95 9.34 12.03
CA ASN A 15 15.89 9.40 10.55
C ASN A 15 14.76 8.53 9.93
N ILE A 16 13.65 8.34 10.65
CA ILE A 16 12.53 7.47 10.23
C ILE A 16 11.56 8.19 9.27
N ILE A 17 11.34 9.50 9.48
CA ILE A 17 10.45 10.31 8.63
C ILE A 17 11.25 10.96 7.50
N SER A 18 10.63 11.13 6.33
CA SER A 18 11.28 11.77 5.18
C SER A 18 11.85 13.14 5.54
N SER A 19 13.09 13.41 5.10
CA SER A 19 13.86 14.58 5.58
C SER A 19 13.25 15.94 5.21
N ASP A 20 12.55 16.01 4.07
CA ASP A 20 11.81 17.17 3.58
C ASP A 20 10.56 17.45 4.43
N LEU A 21 9.78 16.41 4.73
CA LEU A 21 8.62 16.51 5.62
C LEU A 21 9.04 16.87 7.04
N SER A 22 10.05 16.20 7.57
CA SER A 22 10.59 16.46 8.90
C SER A 22 11.04 17.93 9.07
N ARG A 23 11.69 18.49 8.05
CA ARG A 23 12.06 19.92 8.02
C ARG A 23 10.82 20.81 8.07
N ARG A 24 9.82 20.54 7.24
CA ARG A 24 8.59 21.35 7.18
C ARG A 24 7.79 21.29 8.48
N MET A 25 7.67 20.10 9.08
CA MET A 25 7.03 19.91 10.39
C MET A 25 7.73 20.74 11.48
N THR A 26 9.07 20.76 11.47
CA THR A 26 9.87 21.56 12.42
C THR A 26 9.63 23.06 12.28
N GLU A 27 9.42 23.56 11.06
CA GLU A 27 9.11 24.97 10.81
C GLU A 27 7.73 25.34 11.37
N ILE A 28 6.71 24.52 11.09
CA ILE A 28 5.34 24.73 11.59
C ILE A 28 5.30 24.70 13.11
N ASP A 29 6.06 23.80 13.73
CA ASP A 29 6.15 23.72 15.19
C ASP A 29 6.66 25.00 15.84
N ARG A 30 7.48 25.79 15.12
CA ARG A 30 7.94 27.11 15.57
C ARG A 30 6.92 28.22 15.29
N GLU A 31 6.10 28.07 14.26
CA GLU A 31 5.09 29.06 13.83
C GLU A 31 3.80 29.00 14.69
N VAL A 32 3.38 27.81 15.13
CA VAL A 32 2.15 27.60 15.90
C VAL A 32 2.49 27.46 17.39
N ALA A 33 2.42 28.57 18.13
CA ALA A 33 2.75 28.65 19.56
C ALA A 33 1.93 27.65 20.42
N SER A 34 2.60 26.83 21.23
CA SER A 34 1.95 25.85 22.11
C SER A 34 1.30 26.54 23.31
N GLN A 35 -0.03 26.42 23.48
CA GLN A 35 -0.67 26.79 24.73
C GLN A 35 -0.28 25.81 25.86
N GLU A 36 0.18 26.36 26.99
CA GLU A 36 0.84 25.64 28.08
C GLU A 36 -0.11 24.81 28.98
N ASP A 37 -1.43 25.01 28.93
CA ASP A 37 -2.31 24.60 30.04
C ASP A 37 -2.99 23.22 29.92
N GLY A 38 -2.27 22.24 29.37
CA GLY A 38 -2.45 20.84 29.79
C GLY A 38 -3.77 20.10 29.49
N THR A 39 -4.80 20.74 28.94
CA THR A 39 -6.18 20.22 28.87
C THR A 39 -6.64 19.95 27.42
N TYR A 40 -7.37 18.84 27.21
CA TYR A 40 -8.04 18.52 25.94
C TYR A 40 -9.30 19.40 25.76
N ASP A 41 -9.11 20.66 25.42
CA ASP A 41 -10.20 21.54 25.02
C ASP A 41 -10.53 21.36 23.52
N LEU A 42 -11.73 20.85 23.25
CA LEU A 42 -12.23 20.63 21.89
C LEU A 42 -12.26 21.93 21.07
N SER A 43 -12.58 23.06 21.70
CA SER A 43 -12.64 24.35 21.00
C SER A 43 -11.25 24.77 20.49
N SER A 44 -10.23 24.55 21.31
CA SER A 44 -8.83 24.78 20.94
C SER A 44 -8.35 23.80 19.87
N ALA A 45 -8.73 22.52 19.94
CA ALA A 45 -8.42 21.54 18.91
C ALA A 45 -9.01 21.92 17.53
N ARG A 46 -10.25 22.42 17.51
CA ARG A 46 -10.92 22.90 16.28
C ARG A 46 -10.27 24.16 15.69
N ARG A 47 -9.75 25.07 16.51
CA ARG A 47 -8.95 26.21 16.00
C ARG A 47 -7.62 25.72 15.45
N TRP A 48 -6.91 24.91 16.22
CA TRP A 48 -5.59 24.40 15.90
C TRP A 48 -5.54 23.68 14.55
N ILE A 49 -6.50 22.80 14.23
CA ILE A 49 -6.44 22.02 12.98
C ILE A 49 -6.49 22.93 11.74
N ASN A 50 -7.18 24.05 11.83
CA ASN A 50 -7.22 25.00 10.73
C ASN A 50 -5.91 25.80 10.62
N GLU A 51 -5.36 26.26 11.76
CA GLU A 51 -4.06 26.95 11.78
C GLU A 51 -2.92 26.03 11.30
N TYR A 52 -2.96 24.76 11.70
CA TYR A 52 -2.03 23.73 11.27
C TYR A 52 -2.13 23.47 9.76
N ALA A 53 -3.36 23.37 9.22
CA ALA A 53 -3.56 23.21 7.78
C ALA A 53 -3.01 24.40 6.98
N ASP A 54 -3.31 25.63 7.42
CA ASP A 54 -2.81 26.86 6.78
C ASP A 54 -1.26 26.91 6.81
N ALA A 55 -0.66 26.49 7.92
CA ALA A 55 0.79 26.39 8.04
C ALA A 55 1.35 25.27 7.16
N ALA A 56 0.73 24.09 7.12
CA ALA A 56 1.20 22.96 6.31
C ALA A 56 1.21 23.24 4.81
N SER A 57 0.20 23.95 4.30
CA SER A 57 0.08 24.30 2.88
C SER A 57 0.76 25.62 2.49
N LYS A 58 1.39 26.32 3.42
CA LYS A 58 2.01 27.64 3.18
C LYS A 58 3.03 27.57 2.03
N GLY A 59 2.90 28.50 1.10
CA GLY A 59 3.75 28.58 -0.09
C GLY A 59 3.16 27.88 -1.32
N VAL A 60 2.07 27.13 -1.18
CA VAL A 60 1.35 26.53 -2.30
C VAL A 60 0.21 27.45 -2.73
N SER A 61 0.13 27.76 -4.02
CA SER A 61 -0.97 28.51 -4.62
C SER A 61 -1.55 27.71 -5.78
N LEU A 62 -2.84 27.40 -5.71
CA LEU A 62 -3.56 26.62 -6.71
C LEU A 62 -4.75 27.44 -7.20
N ASP A 63 -4.79 27.73 -8.50
CA ASP A 63 -5.88 28.46 -9.14
C ASP A 63 -7.03 27.51 -9.47
N VAL A 64 -7.83 27.20 -8.44
CA VAL A 64 -9.00 26.31 -8.54
C VAL A 64 -10.24 27.10 -8.15
N LYS A 65 -11.22 27.20 -9.06
CA LYS A 65 -12.52 27.82 -8.74
C LYS A 65 -13.25 26.97 -7.70
N SER A 66 -13.90 27.60 -6.73
CA SER A 66 -14.72 26.89 -5.75
C SER A 66 -15.99 27.66 -5.38
N GLU A 67 -17.09 26.95 -5.17
CA GLU A 67 -18.36 27.49 -4.67
C GLU A 67 -18.94 26.62 -3.56
N ASP A 68 -19.72 27.21 -2.66
CA ASP A 68 -20.44 26.46 -1.62
C ASP A 68 -21.87 26.15 -2.11
N ARG A 69 -22.27 24.89 -2.04
CA ARG A 69 -23.64 24.40 -2.30
C ARG A 69 -24.26 23.84 -1.04
N ILE A 70 -25.60 23.87 -0.96
CA ILE A 70 -26.36 23.26 0.12
C ILE A 70 -27.11 22.05 -0.41
N PHE A 71 -26.92 20.91 0.25
CA PHE A 71 -27.63 19.66 -0.02
C PHE A 71 -28.65 19.42 1.10
N SER A 72 -29.93 19.47 0.79
CA SER A 72 -31.00 19.22 1.75
C SER A 72 -31.17 17.72 1.99
N THR A 73 -30.64 17.23 3.12
CA THR A 73 -30.76 15.83 3.54
C THR A 73 -31.98 15.63 4.45
N PRO A 74 -32.44 14.39 4.67
CA PRO A 74 -33.56 14.13 5.58
C PRO A 74 -33.36 14.62 7.02
N THR A 75 -32.11 14.77 7.47
CA THR A 75 -31.79 15.18 8.83
C THR A 75 -31.46 16.67 8.95
N ARG A 76 -30.77 17.24 7.96
CA ARG A 76 -30.43 18.67 7.90
C ARG A 76 -29.94 19.10 6.53
N ASP A 77 -29.83 20.41 6.32
CA ASP A 77 -29.04 20.97 5.23
C ASP A 77 -27.54 20.77 5.50
N VAL A 78 -26.84 20.17 4.53
CA VAL A 78 -25.40 19.89 4.58
C VAL A 78 -24.70 20.79 3.57
N LYS A 79 -23.72 21.56 4.04
CA LYS A 79 -22.88 22.39 3.16
C LYS A 79 -21.84 21.51 2.48
N VAL A 80 -21.64 21.73 1.18
CA VAL A 80 -20.62 21.06 0.37
C VAL A 80 -19.88 22.13 -0.42
N ARG A 81 -18.55 22.14 -0.35
CA ARG A 81 -17.74 22.98 -1.24
C ARG A 81 -17.38 22.21 -2.49
N VAL A 82 -17.74 22.78 -3.64
CA VAL A 82 -17.48 22.23 -4.96
C VAL A 82 -16.32 22.97 -5.58
N TYR A 83 -15.25 22.24 -5.87
CA TYR A 83 -14.07 22.70 -6.61
C TYR A 83 -14.23 22.31 -8.08
N ASN A 84 -13.90 23.23 -8.99
CA ASN A 84 -14.16 23.11 -10.42
C ASN A 84 -15.63 22.77 -10.73
N PRO A 85 -16.61 23.61 -10.29
CA PRO A 85 -18.04 23.31 -10.42
C PRO A 85 -18.55 23.25 -11.88
N GLU A 86 -17.80 23.85 -12.81
CA GLU A 86 -18.11 23.90 -14.25
C GLU A 86 -17.63 22.63 -14.98
N GLU A 87 -16.74 21.82 -14.39
CA GLU A 87 -16.16 20.66 -15.05
C GLU A 87 -17.15 19.50 -15.14
N ILE A 88 -17.24 18.93 -16.35
CA ILE A 88 -18.11 17.79 -16.66
C ILE A 88 -17.18 16.57 -16.81
N GLY A 89 -17.15 15.71 -15.79
CA GLY A 89 -16.22 14.59 -15.75
C GLY A 89 -16.23 13.83 -14.42
N PRO A 90 -15.15 13.11 -14.08
CA PRO A 90 -15.03 12.39 -12.81
C PRO A 90 -15.33 13.33 -11.63
N THR A 91 -16.20 12.90 -10.72
CA THR A 91 -16.52 13.63 -9.51
C THR A 91 -15.96 12.89 -8.30
N VAL A 92 -15.12 13.56 -7.50
CA VAL A 92 -14.65 13.01 -6.22
C VAL A 92 -15.43 13.63 -5.07
N ILE A 93 -16.13 12.83 -4.29
CA ILE A 93 -16.75 13.25 -3.03
C ILE A 93 -15.75 13.01 -1.91
N PHE A 94 -15.38 14.04 -1.15
CA PHE A 94 -14.36 13.98 -0.11
C PHE A 94 -14.97 14.18 1.29
N ALA A 95 -14.77 13.21 2.18
CA ALA A 95 -15.08 13.31 3.61
C ALA A 95 -13.79 13.55 4.40
N HIS A 96 -13.69 14.69 5.06
CA HIS A 96 -12.47 15.12 5.74
C HIS A 96 -12.13 14.29 7.00
N GLY A 97 -10.86 14.24 7.37
CA GLY A 97 -10.38 13.68 8.63
C GLY A 97 -10.56 14.61 9.83
N GLY A 98 -10.05 14.18 10.99
CA GLY A 98 -10.15 14.94 12.24
C GLY A 98 -10.90 14.25 13.38
N GLY A 99 -10.79 12.91 13.48
CA GLY A 99 -11.32 12.16 14.62
C GLY A 99 -12.82 12.38 14.88
N TRP A 100 -13.61 12.58 13.83
CA TRP A 100 -15.06 12.87 13.86
C TRP A 100 -15.48 14.17 14.59
N ALA A 101 -14.55 14.85 15.27
CA ALA A 101 -14.86 15.93 16.21
C ALA A 101 -14.18 17.26 15.85
N ILE A 102 -13.16 17.22 15.00
CA ILE A 102 -12.45 18.38 14.44
C ILE A 102 -12.36 18.24 12.91
N GLY A 103 -11.79 19.26 12.26
CA GLY A 103 -11.72 19.35 10.81
C GLY A 103 -12.94 20.05 10.21
N GLY A 104 -12.99 20.08 8.88
CA GLY A 104 -13.99 20.79 8.08
C GLY A 104 -13.42 21.14 6.72
N ILE A 105 -14.26 21.69 5.83
CA ILE A 105 -13.86 22.17 4.51
C ILE A 105 -12.65 23.10 4.61
N ARG A 106 -12.60 24.01 5.60
CA ARG A 106 -11.47 24.95 5.74
C ARG A 106 -10.14 24.20 5.93
N SER A 107 -10.08 23.29 6.89
CA SER A 107 -8.84 22.54 7.20
C SER A 107 -8.36 21.60 6.09
N HIS A 108 -9.23 21.23 5.15
CA HIS A 108 -8.91 20.32 4.04
C HIS A 108 -8.97 21.02 2.68
N ASP A 109 -9.23 22.34 2.65
CA ASP A 109 -9.46 23.11 1.43
C ASP A 109 -8.30 22.94 0.44
N HIS A 110 -7.07 23.04 0.96
CA HIS A 110 -5.84 22.83 0.20
C HIS A 110 -5.74 21.42 -0.40
N ILE A 111 -6.04 20.37 0.37
CA ILE A 111 -5.99 18.97 -0.10
C ILE A 111 -6.97 18.78 -1.27
N THR A 112 -8.19 19.29 -1.13
CA THR A 112 -9.23 19.16 -2.15
C THR A 112 -8.97 20.05 -3.37
N ARG A 113 -8.34 21.23 -3.21
CA ARG A 113 -7.86 22.04 -4.34
C ARG A 113 -6.74 21.33 -5.08
N TRP A 114 -5.77 20.77 -4.37
CA TRP A 114 -4.68 20.00 -4.98
C TRP A 114 -5.25 18.84 -5.81
N LEU A 115 -6.17 18.08 -5.24
CA LEU A 115 -6.79 16.96 -5.95
C LEU A 115 -7.59 17.43 -7.19
N ALA A 116 -8.37 18.51 -7.07
CA ALA A 116 -9.11 19.09 -8.19
C ALA A 116 -8.18 19.59 -9.31
N SER A 117 -7.05 20.20 -8.94
CA SER A 117 -6.02 20.68 -9.85
C SER A 117 -5.33 19.53 -10.59
N GLU A 118 -4.92 18.46 -9.90
CA GLU A 118 -4.20 17.31 -10.48
C GLU A 118 -5.09 16.44 -11.40
N LEU A 119 -6.38 16.38 -11.07
CA LEU A 119 -7.37 15.68 -11.88
C LEU A 119 -7.84 16.52 -13.07
N GLY A 120 -7.81 17.85 -12.96
CA GLY A 120 -8.57 18.72 -13.86
C GLY A 120 -10.07 18.41 -13.79
N GLY A 121 -10.56 17.98 -12.62
CA GLY A 121 -11.90 17.42 -12.42
C GLY A 121 -12.62 18.02 -11.21
N ARG A 122 -13.87 17.59 -11.01
CA ARG A 122 -14.76 18.11 -9.97
C ARG A 122 -14.50 17.41 -8.63
N VAL A 123 -14.28 18.18 -7.57
CA VAL A 123 -14.13 17.65 -6.20
C VAL A 123 -15.16 18.30 -5.28
N MET A 124 -15.83 17.51 -4.44
CA MET A 124 -16.92 17.95 -3.56
C MET A 124 -16.58 17.60 -2.11
N SER A 125 -16.19 18.60 -1.31
CA SER A 125 -15.85 18.42 0.12
C SER A 125 -17.08 18.62 1.01
N ILE A 126 -17.42 17.61 1.81
CA ILE A 126 -18.62 17.62 2.67
C ILE A 126 -18.31 18.24 4.04
N GLU A 127 -19.12 19.21 4.48
CA GLU A 127 -19.11 19.75 5.85
C GLU A 127 -20.11 18.98 6.73
N TYR A 128 -19.77 17.74 7.08
CA TYR A 128 -20.63 16.90 7.91
C TYR A 128 -20.62 17.36 9.38
N SER A 129 -21.67 17.02 10.13
CA SER A 129 -21.80 17.38 11.55
C SER A 129 -20.75 16.68 12.43
N LEU A 130 -20.14 17.44 13.33
CA LEU A 130 -19.07 16.94 14.21
C LEU A 130 -19.61 16.43 15.55
N ALA A 131 -18.90 15.46 16.10
CA ALA A 131 -19.04 15.03 17.48
C ALA A 131 -18.34 16.03 18.45
N PRO A 132 -18.77 16.10 19.72
CA PRO A 132 -19.83 15.35 20.37
C PRO A 132 -21.24 15.95 20.21
N GLU A 133 -21.39 17.11 19.55
CA GLU A 133 -22.69 17.75 19.35
C GLU A 133 -23.63 16.87 18.52
N HIS A 134 -23.05 16.17 17.54
CA HIS A 134 -23.76 15.23 16.67
C HIS A 134 -22.98 13.90 16.62
N PRO A 135 -23.12 13.03 17.65
CA PRO A 135 -22.40 11.77 17.71
C PRO A 135 -22.89 10.79 16.62
N TYR A 136 -22.23 9.62 16.54
CA TYR A 136 -22.67 8.51 15.68
C TYR A 136 -24.20 8.28 15.80
N PRO A 137 -24.94 8.13 14.69
CA PRO A 137 -24.49 7.99 13.31
C PRO A 137 -24.61 9.26 12.43
N ALA A 138 -24.71 10.47 13.00
CA ALA A 138 -25.11 11.69 12.27
C ALA A 138 -24.29 11.96 10.99
N ALA A 139 -22.96 12.07 11.11
CA ALA A 139 -22.07 12.31 9.98
C ALA A 139 -22.19 11.26 8.85
N ILE A 140 -22.38 9.99 9.19
CA ILE A 140 -22.54 8.91 8.20
C ILE A 140 -23.83 9.10 7.40
N ASN A 141 -24.93 9.44 8.07
CA ASN A 141 -26.22 9.62 7.41
C ASN A 141 -26.20 10.85 6.49
N GLU A 142 -25.53 11.92 6.91
CA GLU A 142 -25.33 13.13 6.10
C GLU A 142 -24.49 12.83 4.85
N CYS A 143 -23.34 12.17 5.01
CA CYS A 143 -22.49 11.78 3.88
C CYS A 143 -23.21 10.82 2.93
N LEU A 144 -23.94 9.83 3.45
CA LEU A 144 -24.75 8.91 2.64
C LEU A 144 -25.77 9.66 1.77
N ALA A 145 -26.49 10.62 2.36
CA ALA A 145 -27.49 11.38 1.65
C ALA A 145 -26.88 12.23 0.53
N VAL A 146 -25.74 12.91 0.80
CA VAL A 146 -25.01 13.66 -0.22
C VAL A 146 -24.50 12.74 -1.33
N ILE A 147 -23.90 11.59 -0.98
CA ILE A 147 -23.41 10.61 -1.96
C ILE A 147 -24.54 10.15 -2.89
N SER A 148 -25.70 9.78 -2.33
CA SER A 148 -26.86 9.32 -3.10
C SER A 148 -27.41 10.40 -4.05
N MET A 149 -27.49 11.66 -3.59
CA MET A 149 -27.88 12.79 -4.43
C MET A 149 -26.89 13.04 -5.57
N VAL A 150 -25.58 12.99 -5.29
CA VAL A 150 -24.54 13.21 -6.32
C VAL A 150 -24.50 12.06 -7.33
N LEU A 151 -24.68 10.81 -6.90
CA LEU A 151 -24.80 9.66 -7.80
C LEU A 151 -26.00 9.82 -8.75
N THR A 152 -27.10 10.39 -8.26
CA THR A 152 -28.30 10.69 -9.07
C THR A 152 -28.05 11.85 -10.04
N GLU A 153 -27.37 12.92 -9.60
CA GLU A 153 -27.02 14.08 -10.44
C GLU A 153 -26.04 13.72 -11.56
N SER A 154 -25.08 12.83 -11.29
CA SER A 154 -23.94 12.60 -12.18
C SER A 154 -24.27 11.79 -13.45
N LEU A 155 -25.48 11.22 -13.57
CA LEU A 155 -26.08 10.61 -14.77
C LEU A 155 -25.08 9.89 -15.72
N GLY A 156 -24.23 9.01 -15.16
CA GLY A 156 -23.27 8.19 -15.91
C GLY A 156 -21.80 8.63 -15.84
N SER A 157 -21.52 9.84 -15.34
CA SER A 157 -20.14 10.26 -15.04
C SER A 157 -19.56 9.49 -13.84
N PRO A 158 -18.30 9.05 -13.88
CA PRO A 158 -17.69 8.31 -12.77
C PRO A 158 -17.70 9.11 -11.46
N VAL A 159 -18.27 8.53 -10.40
CA VAL A 159 -18.25 9.11 -9.05
C VAL A 159 -17.30 8.30 -8.16
N PHE A 160 -16.29 8.97 -7.64
CA PHE A 160 -15.36 8.44 -6.66
C PHE A 160 -15.70 9.01 -5.28
N ILE A 161 -15.44 8.20 -4.26
CA ILE A 161 -15.59 8.63 -2.87
C ILE A 161 -14.21 8.54 -2.23
N ALA A 162 -13.80 9.57 -1.50
CA ALA A 162 -12.53 9.63 -0.81
C ALA A 162 -12.74 10.12 0.62
N GLY A 163 -11.84 9.71 1.50
CA GLY A 163 -11.74 10.32 2.81
C GLY A 163 -10.46 9.92 3.50
N ASP A 164 -10.05 10.73 4.47
CA ASP A 164 -8.82 10.50 5.22
C ASP A 164 -9.11 10.28 6.70
N SER A 165 -8.37 9.38 7.35
CA SER A 165 -8.51 9.09 8.79
C SER A 165 -9.97 8.76 9.19
N ALA A 166 -10.59 9.55 10.07
CA ALA A 166 -12.00 9.45 10.43
C ALA A 166 -12.97 9.67 9.25
N GLY A 167 -12.59 10.49 8.26
CA GLY A 167 -13.36 10.70 7.04
C GLY A 167 -13.43 9.44 6.17
N ALA A 168 -12.34 8.67 6.11
CA ALA A 168 -12.31 7.36 5.46
C ALA A 168 -13.26 6.36 6.15
N ASN A 169 -13.37 6.42 7.49
CA ASN A 169 -14.34 5.64 8.25
C ASN A 169 -15.77 6.04 7.90
N ILE A 170 -16.09 7.34 7.96
CA ILE A 170 -17.44 7.87 7.64
C ILE A 170 -17.84 7.45 6.21
N ALA A 171 -16.94 7.64 5.25
CA ALA A 171 -17.18 7.31 3.84
C ALA A 171 -17.42 5.81 3.65
N ALA A 172 -16.58 4.94 4.23
CA ALA A 172 -16.76 3.49 4.12
C ALA A 172 -18.10 3.03 4.73
N MET A 173 -18.46 3.57 5.90
CA MET A 173 -19.72 3.26 6.57
C MET A 173 -20.94 3.80 5.82
N ALA A 174 -20.82 4.95 5.14
CA ALA A 174 -21.85 5.49 4.27
C ALA A 174 -22.06 4.59 3.04
N ILE A 175 -20.96 4.15 2.38
CA ILE A 175 -21.00 3.23 1.25
C ILE A 175 -21.69 1.90 1.62
N LEU A 176 -21.38 1.35 2.80
CA LEU A 176 -22.03 0.14 3.34
C LEU A 176 -23.54 0.30 3.57
N ARG A 177 -24.03 1.53 3.71
CA ARG A 177 -25.45 1.83 3.92
C ARG A 177 -26.18 2.25 2.63
N LEU A 178 -25.46 2.48 1.54
CA LEU A 178 -26.07 2.72 0.23
C LEU A 178 -26.86 1.49 -0.24
N PRO A 179 -27.97 1.69 -0.97
CA PRO A 179 -28.60 0.62 -1.74
C PRO A 179 -27.58 -0.08 -2.65
N ILE A 180 -27.72 -1.39 -2.84
CA ILE A 180 -26.73 -2.19 -3.60
C ILE A 180 -26.49 -1.64 -5.02
N HIS A 181 -27.53 -1.12 -5.69
CA HIS A 181 -27.41 -0.57 -7.03
C HIS A 181 -26.60 0.75 -7.07
N GLU A 182 -26.79 1.63 -6.09
CA GLU A 182 -25.98 2.85 -5.92
C GLU A 182 -24.55 2.52 -5.49
N ARG A 183 -24.38 1.55 -4.59
CA ARG A 183 -23.05 1.10 -4.16
C ARG A 183 -22.21 0.59 -5.33
N ARG A 184 -22.84 -0.10 -6.29
CA ARG A 184 -22.20 -0.61 -7.51
C ARG A 184 -21.95 0.47 -8.56
N SER A 185 -22.61 1.63 -8.50
CA SER A 185 -22.35 2.75 -9.41
C SER A 185 -21.21 3.66 -8.93
N VAL A 186 -20.74 3.50 -7.70
CA VAL A 186 -19.50 4.15 -7.23
C VAL A 186 -18.31 3.59 -8.01
N ALA A 187 -17.63 4.44 -8.77
CA ALA A 187 -16.50 4.08 -9.62
C ALA A 187 -15.25 3.67 -8.82
N GLY A 188 -15.10 4.20 -7.62
CA GLY A 188 -14.12 3.70 -6.66
C GLY A 188 -14.13 4.44 -5.32
N PHE A 189 -13.60 3.79 -4.30
CA PHE A 189 -13.38 4.35 -2.97
C PHE A 189 -11.87 4.53 -2.70
N ILE A 190 -11.47 5.69 -2.20
CA ILE A 190 -10.10 5.99 -1.80
C ILE A 190 -10.07 6.17 -0.27
N SER A 191 -9.55 5.17 0.41
CA SER A 191 -9.34 5.17 1.86
C SER A 191 -7.93 5.66 2.17
N ILE A 192 -7.81 6.86 2.75
CA ILE A 192 -6.51 7.44 3.13
C ILE A 192 -6.30 7.22 4.64
N TYR A 193 -5.37 6.33 5.01
CA TYR A 193 -5.00 5.95 6.39
C TYR A 193 -6.20 5.84 7.35
N GLY A 194 -7.21 5.08 6.94
CA GLY A 194 -8.52 5.07 7.58
C GLY A 194 -8.56 4.43 8.98
N ALA A 195 -9.43 4.96 9.85
CA ALA A 195 -9.66 4.42 11.20
C ALA A 195 -10.74 3.33 11.19
N TYR A 196 -10.37 2.06 11.40
CA TYR A 196 -11.27 0.91 11.24
C TYR A 196 -11.31 -0.03 12.44
N SER A 197 -10.45 0.09 13.44
CA SER A 197 -10.40 -0.82 14.59
C SER A 197 -10.64 -0.07 15.91
N PRO A 198 -11.90 0.23 16.29
CA PRO A 198 -12.21 1.00 17.50
C PRO A 198 -11.78 0.33 18.82
N GLN A 199 -11.45 -0.96 18.81
CA GLN A 199 -10.85 -1.64 19.97
C GLN A 199 -9.40 -1.24 20.26
N MET A 200 -8.70 -0.62 19.29
CA MET A 200 -7.32 -0.15 19.46
C MET A 200 -6.36 -1.27 19.95
N ASN A 201 -6.47 -2.48 19.40
CA ASN A 201 -5.73 -3.67 19.87
C ASN A 201 -4.74 -4.26 18.83
N LEU A 202 -4.75 -3.75 17.59
CA LEU A 202 -3.76 -4.07 16.56
C LEU A 202 -2.35 -3.57 16.93
N SER A 203 -1.33 -3.97 16.18
CA SER A 203 0.06 -3.76 16.60
C SER A 203 0.58 -2.38 16.27
N SER A 204 0.15 -1.78 15.17
CA SER A 204 0.44 -0.38 14.84
C SER A 204 -0.03 0.57 15.95
N HIS A 205 -1.16 0.29 16.61
CA HIS A 205 -1.62 1.04 17.79
C HIS A 205 -0.54 1.16 18.86
N ARG A 206 0.10 0.04 19.20
CA ARG A 206 1.15 0.00 20.23
C ARG A 206 2.50 0.51 19.72
N LEU A 207 2.80 0.30 18.43
CA LEU A 207 4.09 0.67 17.83
C LEU A 207 4.22 2.18 17.59
N TYR A 208 3.15 2.83 17.16
CA TYR A 208 3.16 4.22 16.72
C TYR A 208 2.25 5.12 17.58
N GLY A 209 1.44 4.54 18.47
CA GLY A 209 0.46 5.27 19.28
C GLY A 209 1.00 5.89 20.58
N ASP A 210 2.31 5.96 20.76
CA ASP A 210 2.91 6.75 21.85
C ASP A 210 2.90 8.27 21.57
N GLY A 211 2.52 8.68 20.36
CA GLY A 211 2.36 10.07 19.97
C GLY A 211 3.54 10.67 19.22
N ARG A 212 4.65 9.93 19.06
CA ARG A 212 5.87 10.40 18.36
C ARG A 212 5.65 10.70 16.87
N PHE A 213 4.60 10.13 16.28
CA PHE A 213 4.23 10.33 14.88
C PHE A 213 2.90 11.09 14.72
N GLY A 214 2.54 11.86 15.73
CA GLY A 214 1.47 12.87 15.70
C GLY A 214 0.07 12.42 16.07
N LEU A 215 -0.23 11.13 15.99
CA LEU A 215 -1.45 10.58 16.54
C LEU A 215 -1.11 9.48 17.56
N SER A 216 -1.69 9.57 18.75
CA SER A 216 -1.46 8.67 19.88
C SER A 216 -2.70 7.84 20.20
N GLU A 217 -2.52 6.74 20.93
CA GLU A 217 -3.63 5.95 21.47
C GLU A 217 -4.53 6.80 22.38
N ALA A 218 -3.96 7.70 23.18
CA ALA A 218 -4.72 8.57 24.08
C ALA A 218 -5.67 9.49 23.29
N GLN A 219 -5.16 10.11 22.21
CA GLN A 219 -5.97 10.93 21.32
C GLN A 219 -7.05 10.11 20.61
N MET A 220 -6.71 8.94 20.06
CA MET A 220 -7.70 8.10 19.39
C MET A 220 -8.80 7.60 20.34
N ARG A 221 -8.45 7.22 21.58
CA ARG A 221 -9.45 6.85 22.60
C ARG A 221 -10.36 8.03 22.93
N TRP A 222 -9.80 9.24 23.03
CA TRP A 222 -10.58 10.46 23.24
C TRP A 222 -11.55 10.71 22.08
N PHE A 223 -11.09 10.66 20.83
CA PHE A 223 -11.94 10.82 19.65
C PHE A 223 -13.04 9.75 19.55
N TRP A 224 -12.73 8.48 19.77
CA TRP A 224 -13.75 7.42 19.79
C TRP A 224 -14.82 7.66 20.86
N ASN A 225 -14.44 8.20 22.02
CA ASN A 225 -15.38 8.52 23.09
C ASN A 225 -16.23 9.76 22.81
N LEU A 226 -15.69 10.76 22.11
CA LEU A 226 -16.49 11.88 21.61
C LEU A 226 -17.46 11.42 20.53
N TYR A 227 -17.01 10.58 19.61
CA TYR A 227 -17.79 10.13 18.46
C TYR A 227 -18.95 9.22 18.85
N ALA A 228 -18.72 8.28 19.77
CA ALA A 228 -19.71 7.29 20.18
C ALA A 228 -19.76 7.15 21.70
N PRO A 229 -20.19 8.20 22.43
CA PRO A 229 -20.18 8.24 23.89
C PRO A 229 -21.15 7.21 24.51
N HIS A 230 -22.18 6.82 23.77
CA HIS A 230 -23.24 5.91 24.23
C HIS A 230 -23.04 4.45 23.79
N ILE A 231 -21.99 4.14 23.03
CA ILE A 231 -21.73 2.78 22.54
C ILE A 231 -20.61 2.16 23.38
N PRO A 232 -20.91 1.08 24.13
CA PRO A 232 -19.91 0.32 24.88
C PRO A 232 -18.77 -0.16 23.97
N VAL A 233 -17.53 -0.14 24.48
CA VAL A 233 -16.31 -0.42 23.69
C VAL A 233 -16.37 -1.76 22.97
N GLU A 234 -16.89 -2.79 23.65
CA GLU A 234 -17.07 -4.14 23.15
C GLU A 234 -18.01 -4.22 21.93
N ASN A 235 -18.96 -3.29 21.82
CA ASN A 235 -19.93 -3.24 20.71
C ASN A 235 -19.48 -2.35 19.56
N ARG A 236 -18.39 -1.58 19.72
CA ARG A 236 -17.96 -0.61 18.71
C ARG A 236 -17.55 -1.25 17.39
N ASN A 237 -16.91 -2.42 17.41
CA ASN A 237 -16.49 -3.09 16.17
C ASN A 237 -17.68 -3.38 15.24
N GLY A 238 -18.82 -3.85 15.76
CA GLY A 238 -19.98 -4.18 14.92
C GLY A 238 -20.79 -2.99 14.41
N LEU A 239 -20.56 -1.77 14.95
CA LEU A 239 -21.36 -0.58 14.66
C LEU A 239 -20.58 0.56 14.00
N LEU A 240 -19.31 0.71 14.37
CA LEU A 240 -18.47 1.86 14.02
C LEU A 240 -17.36 1.52 13.03
N SER A 241 -17.32 0.28 12.58
CA SER A 241 -16.28 -0.23 11.69
C SER A 241 -16.88 -1.01 10.53
N PRO A 242 -16.27 -0.92 9.34
CA PRO A 242 -16.60 -1.82 8.24
C PRO A 242 -16.01 -3.22 8.45
N LEU A 243 -15.13 -3.42 9.42
CA LEU A 243 -14.50 -4.71 9.67
C LEU A 243 -15.53 -5.74 10.16
N GLY A 244 -15.56 -6.89 9.50
CA GLY A 244 -16.53 -7.97 9.73
C GLY A 244 -17.88 -7.76 9.02
N ALA A 245 -18.05 -6.68 8.25
CA ALA A 245 -19.23 -6.50 7.41
C ALA A 245 -19.16 -7.32 6.11
N ASP A 246 -20.29 -7.47 5.42
CA ASP A 246 -20.30 -8.02 4.06
C ASP A 246 -19.80 -6.98 3.05
N LEU A 247 -18.60 -7.21 2.54
CA LEU A 247 -17.92 -6.34 1.57
C LEU A 247 -18.03 -6.85 0.12
N SER A 248 -18.80 -7.91 -0.15
CA SER A 248 -18.90 -8.54 -1.48
C SER A 248 -19.40 -7.61 -2.58
N THR A 249 -20.13 -6.55 -2.21
CA THR A 249 -20.63 -5.53 -3.14
C THR A 249 -19.96 -4.18 -2.96
N PHE A 250 -18.85 -4.10 -2.21
CA PHE A 250 -18.13 -2.86 -1.98
C PHE A 250 -17.46 -2.38 -3.30
N PRO A 251 -17.39 -1.06 -3.57
CA PRO A 251 -16.80 -0.57 -4.81
C PRO A 251 -15.29 -0.87 -4.89
N PRO A 252 -14.71 -0.80 -6.10
CA PRO A 252 -13.26 -0.87 -6.28
C PRO A 252 -12.57 0.09 -5.31
N THR A 253 -11.56 -0.37 -4.58
CA THR A 253 -11.01 0.40 -3.46
C THR A 253 -9.50 0.55 -3.55
N LEU A 254 -9.01 1.77 -3.35
CA LEU A 254 -7.61 2.05 -3.02
C LEU A 254 -7.49 2.23 -1.51
N CYS A 255 -6.82 1.28 -0.84
CA CYS A 255 -6.41 1.42 0.55
C CYS A 255 -5.02 2.07 0.60
N ILE A 256 -4.88 3.16 1.34
CA ILE A 256 -3.61 3.86 1.53
C ILE A 256 -3.24 3.81 2.99
N GLY A 257 -2.05 3.29 3.31
CA GLY A 257 -1.52 3.27 4.67
C GLY A 257 -0.23 4.08 4.78
N ALA A 258 -0.10 4.92 5.80
CA ALA A 258 1.16 5.57 6.12
C ALA A 258 2.01 4.66 7.02
N GLU A 259 3.32 4.53 6.74
CA GLU A 259 4.19 3.58 7.47
C GLU A 259 4.30 3.94 8.96
N CYS A 260 4.44 5.23 9.28
CA CYS A 260 4.64 5.72 10.64
C CYS A 260 3.31 6.17 11.26
N ASP A 261 2.32 5.28 11.23
CA ASP A 261 0.95 5.58 11.64
C ASP A 261 0.38 4.46 12.50
N LEU A 262 -0.27 4.83 13.60
CA LEU A 262 -0.96 3.86 14.44
C LEU A 262 -2.17 3.22 13.77
N LEU A 263 -2.71 3.83 12.70
CA LEU A 263 -3.80 3.29 11.88
C LEU A 263 -3.30 2.45 10.68
N LEU A 264 -2.00 2.16 10.59
CA LEU A 264 -1.47 1.30 9.53
C LEU A 264 -2.16 -0.08 9.54
N ASP A 265 -2.22 -0.77 10.68
CA ASP A 265 -2.85 -2.08 10.74
C ASP A 265 -4.37 -2.01 10.54
N ASP A 266 -5.03 -0.87 10.82
CA ASP A 266 -6.45 -0.66 10.51
C ASP A 266 -6.66 -0.70 8.99
N THR A 267 -5.81 0.01 8.26
CA THR A 267 -5.81 0.01 6.80
C THR A 267 -5.55 -1.39 6.24
N LEU A 268 -4.55 -2.09 6.78
CA LEU A 268 -4.21 -3.45 6.36
C LEU A 268 -5.33 -4.46 6.68
N ALA A 269 -6.01 -4.30 7.80
CA ALA A 269 -7.16 -5.13 8.16
C ALA A 269 -8.30 -4.93 7.16
N PHE A 270 -8.63 -3.67 6.84
CA PHE A 270 -9.68 -3.35 5.89
C PHE A 270 -9.35 -3.83 4.47
N TYR A 271 -8.11 -3.62 4.01
CA TYR A 271 -7.59 -4.19 2.77
C TYR A 271 -7.75 -5.73 2.74
N GLY A 272 -7.35 -6.40 3.83
CA GLY A 272 -7.42 -7.85 3.94
C GLY A 272 -8.85 -8.39 3.87
N GLU A 273 -9.84 -7.67 4.40
CA GLU A 273 -11.25 -8.06 4.30
C GLU A 273 -11.85 -7.81 2.92
N LEU A 274 -11.52 -6.69 2.27
CA LEU A 274 -11.90 -6.43 0.88
C LEU A 274 -11.33 -7.50 -0.07
N ALA A 275 -10.05 -7.86 0.12
CA ALA A 275 -9.41 -8.91 -0.66
C ALA A 275 -10.08 -10.28 -0.45
N LYS A 276 -10.42 -10.63 0.79
CA LYS A 276 -11.17 -11.87 1.11
C LYS A 276 -12.56 -11.87 0.47
N ALA A 277 -13.22 -10.72 0.40
CA ALA A 277 -14.51 -10.55 -0.25
C ALA A 277 -14.42 -10.52 -1.79
N CYS A 278 -13.22 -10.67 -2.36
CA CYS A 278 -12.95 -10.61 -3.80
C CYS A 278 -13.34 -9.26 -4.43
N THR A 279 -13.33 -8.18 -3.65
CA THR A 279 -13.45 -6.81 -4.18
C THR A 279 -12.18 -6.44 -4.95
N ASP A 280 -12.31 -5.67 -6.04
CA ASP A 280 -11.17 -5.04 -6.71
C ASP A 280 -10.50 -4.07 -5.74
N VAL A 281 -9.37 -4.46 -5.16
CA VAL A 281 -8.69 -3.69 -4.12
C VAL A 281 -7.21 -3.54 -4.42
N SER A 282 -6.71 -2.32 -4.27
CA SER A 282 -5.29 -1.96 -4.39
C SER A 282 -4.79 -1.43 -3.05
N LEU A 283 -3.52 -1.69 -2.73
CA LEU A 283 -2.86 -1.17 -1.53
C LEU A 283 -1.71 -0.24 -1.96
N SER A 284 -1.63 0.94 -1.35
CA SER A 284 -0.53 1.89 -1.49
C SER A 284 0.03 2.20 -0.10
N LEU A 285 1.29 1.83 0.15
CA LEU A 285 1.95 2.10 1.43
C LEU A 285 2.90 3.27 1.29
N TRP A 286 2.66 4.32 2.07
CA TRP A 286 3.44 5.55 2.07
C TRP A 286 4.56 5.44 3.09
N SER A 287 5.72 5.05 2.59
CA SER A 287 6.93 4.84 3.40
C SER A 287 7.41 6.15 4.02
N THR A 288 7.90 6.09 5.26
CA THR A 288 8.47 7.23 6.01
C THR A 288 7.52 8.42 6.24
N LEU A 289 6.21 8.25 6.01
CA LEU A 289 5.22 9.29 6.24
C LEU A 289 4.38 8.99 7.50
N PRO A 290 4.04 10.01 8.31
CA PRO A 290 3.20 9.86 9.50
C PRO A 290 1.70 10.07 9.22
N HIS A 291 0.88 9.86 10.25
CA HIS A 291 -0.55 10.18 10.18
C HIS A 291 -0.80 11.66 9.85
N GLY A 292 -1.79 11.94 9.01
CA GLY A 292 -2.15 13.32 8.62
C GLY A 292 -1.16 13.99 7.66
N CYS A 293 -0.22 13.24 7.08
CA CYS A 293 0.75 13.77 6.13
C CYS A 293 0.12 14.44 4.90
N MET A 294 -1.14 14.12 4.53
CA MET A 294 -1.81 14.78 3.40
C MET A 294 -1.92 16.29 3.52
N HIS A 295 -1.90 16.86 4.73
CA HIS A 295 -1.90 18.32 4.91
C HIS A 295 -0.70 19.01 4.24
N PHE A 296 0.37 18.28 3.92
CA PHE A 296 1.59 18.78 3.29
C PHE A 296 1.63 18.55 1.78
N VAL A 297 0.57 17.99 1.17
CA VAL A 297 0.53 17.74 -0.27
C VAL A 297 0.75 19.04 -1.05
N GLY A 298 1.43 19.01 -2.20
CA GLY A 298 1.83 20.20 -2.96
C GLY A 298 2.93 21.06 -2.34
N ALA A 299 3.11 21.03 -1.01
CA ALA A 299 4.15 21.78 -0.29
C ALA A 299 5.42 20.95 -0.05
N VAL A 300 5.26 19.63 0.11
CA VAL A 300 6.34 18.68 0.40
C VAL A 300 6.36 17.59 -0.67
N ASP A 301 7.52 17.37 -1.29
CA ASP A 301 7.68 16.47 -2.43
C ASP A 301 7.40 15.01 -2.06
N SER A 302 7.89 14.52 -0.92
CA SER A 302 7.66 13.13 -0.49
C SER A 302 6.18 12.79 -0.38
N VAL A 303 5.40 13.69 0.23
CA VAL A 303 3.95 13.58 0.38
C VAL A 303 3.26 13.69 -0.97
N THR A 304 3.63 14.67 -1.78
CA THR A 304 3.02 14.91 -3.10
C THR A 304 3.22 13.73 -4.04
N ASN A 305 4.43 13.18 -4.07
CA ASN A 305 4.76 12.02 -4.87
C ASN A 305 3.96 10.78 -4.43
N ALA A 306 3.86 10.54 -3.12
CA ALA A 306 3.06 9.45 -2.57
C ALA A 306 1.56 9.61 -2.89
N ALA A 307 1.04 10.84 -2.76
CA ALA A 307 -0.36 11.17 -3.03
C ALA A 307 -0.78 10.97 -4.50
N ARG A 308 0.16 10.96 -5.46
CA ARG A 308 -0.13 10.67 -6.87
C ARG A 308 -0.76 9.29 -7.10
N SER A 309 -0.63 8.34 -6.17
CA SER A 309 -1.36 7.06 -6.25
C SER A 309 -2.88 7.26 -6.29
N ILE A 310 -3.40 8.32 -5.65
CA ILE A 310 -4.82 8.69 -5.70
C ILE A 310 -5.21 9.08 -7.13
N VAL A 311 -4.46 10.00 -7.71
CA VAL A 311 -4.68 10.52 -9.08
C VAL A 311 -4.61 9.37 -10.09
N GLN A 312 -3.61 8.49 -9.97
CA GLN A 312 -3.45 7.35 -10.86
C GLN A 312 -4.62 6.36 -10.76
N PHE A 313 -5.10 6.09 -9.55
CA PHE A 313 -6.22 5.18 -9.34
C PHE A 313 -7.51 5.68 -10.01
N ILE A 314 -7.77 6.99 -9.92
CA ILE A 314 -8.92 7.64 -10.54
C ILE A 314 -8.78 7.62 -12.07
N LYS A 315 -7.65 8.11 -12.62
CA LYS A 315 -7.41 8.17 -14.07
C LYS A 315 -7.48 6.81 -14.76
N ASN A 316 -6.93 5.75 -14.14
CA ASN A 316 -7.01 4.39 -14.67
C ASN A 316 -8.45 3.88 -14.83
N ARG A 317 -9.37 4.34 -13.98
CA ARG A 317 -10.77 3.90 -13.97
C ARG A 317 -11.67 4.78 -14.82
N GLU A 318 -11.31 6.04 -15.05
CA GLU A 318 -11.91 6.86 -16.09
C GLU A 318 -11.72 6.25 -17.48
N THR A 319 -10.47 5.86 -17.83
CA THR A 319 -10.18 5.24 -19.14
C THR A 319 -10.91 3.92 -19.32
N SER A 320 -11.07 3.15 -18.24
CA SER A 320 -11.79 1.87 -18.26
C SER A 320 -13.31 2.02 -18.41
N ALA A 321 -13.89 3.12 -17.92
CA ALA A 321 -15.31 3.44 -18.10
C ALA A 321 -15.63 3.85 -19.55
N VAL A 322 -14.77 4.68 -20.17
CA VAL A 322 -14.88 5.06 -21.58
C VAL A 322 -14.72 3.85 -22.51
N ALA A 323 -13.79 2.93 -22.19
CA ALA A 323 -13.63 1.69 -22.96
C ALA A 323 -14.86 0.78 -22.89
N ARG A 324 -15.63 0.78 -21.78
CA ARG A 324 -16.87 -0.01 -21.65
C ARG A 324 -18.02 0.54 -22.48
N GLU A 325 -18.12 1.87 -22.67
CA GLU A 325 -19.11 2.47 -23.58
C GLU A 325 -18.82 2.15 -25.04
N VAL A 326 -17.55 2.20 -25.45
CA VAL A 326 -17.12 1.88 -26.84
C VAL A 326 -17.36 0.41 -27.20
N VAL A 327 -17.34 -0.51 -26.22
CA VAL A 327 -17.61 -1.94 -26.43
C VAL A 327 -19.12 -2.23 -26.64
N SER A 328 -20.01 -1.27 -26.36
CA SER A 328 -21.47 -1.46 -26.54
C SER A 328 -21.96 -1.27 -27.98
N GLU A 329 -21.19 -0.58 -28.84
CA GLU A 329 -21.43 -0.55 -30.28
C GLU A 329 -20.55 -1.62 -30.95
N LYS A 330 -21.13 -2.78 -31.30
CA LYS A 330 -20.42 -3.82 -32.05
C LYS A 330 -19.80 -3.28 -33.34
N PRO A 331 -18.46 -3.26 -33.52
CA PRO A 331 -17.87 -3.10 -34.84
C PRO A 331 -17.40 -4.47 -35.34
N ARG A 332 -17.67 -4.71 -36.62
CA ARG A 332 -17.27 -5.91 -37.36
C ARG A 332 -15.77 -6.18 -37.20
N MET A 333 -15.43 -7.38 -36.71
CA MET A 333 -14.12 -7.99 -36.89
C MET A 333 -13.81 -8.09 -38.40
N GLN A 334 -12.97 -7.20 -38.90
CA GLN A 334 -12.07 -7.48 -40.02
C GLN A 334 -11.03 -6.36 -40.13
N THR A 335 -9.77 -6.78 -40.16
CA THR A 335 -8.57 -6.01 -40.55
C THR A 335 -7.93 -5.17 -39.45
N LEU A 336 -6.94 -5.76 -38.77
CA LEU A 336 -5.71 -5.10 -38.29
C LEU A 336 -4.74 -6.21 -37.84
N LEU A 337 -4.38 -7.06 -38.81
CA LEU A 337 -3.14 -7.83 -38.80
C LEU A 337 -2.31 -7.22 -39.94
N LEU A 338 -1.03 -6.95 -39.64
CA LEU A 338 0.00 -6.34 -40.50
C LEU A 338 0.05 -4.80 -40.39
N ASP A 339 0.93 -4.28 -39.52
CA ASP A 339 2.06 -3.43 -39.94
C ASP A 339 2.98 -3.00 -38.76
N GLU A 340 4.28 -3.23 -38.98
CA GLU A 340 5.54 -2.80 -38.34
C GLU A 340 5.77 -2.80 -36.80
N PRO A 341 7.00 -3.19 -36.34
CA PRO A 341 7.39 -3.13 -34.93
C PRO A 341 7.68 -1.69 -34.46
N PRO A 342 7.38 -1.33 -33.20
CA PRO A 342 7.65 0.01 -32.69
C PRO A 342 9.14 0.29 -32.52
N LYS A 343 9.53 1.52 -32.88
CA LYS A 343 10.91 2.05 -32.95
C LYS A 343 11.61 2.08 -31.57
N ARG A 344 12.92 1.79 -31.58
CA ARG A 344 13.86 2.00 -30.45
C ARG A 344 13.85 3.46 -30.00
N PHE A 345 13.65 3.71 -28.71
CA PHE A 345 13.87 5.02 -28.10
C PHE A 345 15.35 5.27 -27.84
N GLY A 346 15.85 6.42 -28.31
CA GLY A 346 17.22 6.89 -28.10
C GLY A 346 17.43 7.38 -26.67
N ILE A 347 18.54 6.97 -26.07
CA ILE A 347 18.98 7.43 -24.75
C ILE A 347 19.70 8.76 -24.95
N ASP A 348 19.06 9.87 -24.57
CA ASP A 348 19.78 11.11 -24.30
C ASP A 348 19.38 11.70 -22.95
N ARG A 349 20.40 11.74 -22.07
CA ARG A 349 20.61 12.54 -20.85
C ARG A 349 19.40 12.87 -19.97
N ILE A 350 19.26 12.14 -18.86
CA ILE A 350 18.39 12.52 -17.72
C ILE A 350 19.20 12.42 -16.42
N ASN A 351 18.92 13.35 -15.50
CA ASN A 351 19.64 13.61 -14.25
C ASN A 351 19.48 12.48 -13.21
N LEU A 352 20.53 12.24 -12.43
CA LEU A 352 20.60 11.19 -11.39
C LEU A 352 19.63 11.39 -10.20
N SER A 353 18.94 12.54 -10.11
CA SER A 353 17.92 12.82 -9.10
C SER A 353 16.57 12.15 -9.38
N ASP A 354 16.33 11.69 -10.61
CA ASP A 354 15.03 11.17 -11.05
C ASP A 354 14.85 9.67 -10.78
N VAL A 355 15.70 9.07 -9.94
CA VAL A 355 15.81 7.60 -9.80
C VAL A 355 15.49 7.05 -8.39
N LEU A 356 15.11 7.89 -7.43
CA LEU A 356 14.83 7.43 -6.06
C LEU A 356 13.36 7.47 -5.65
N VAL A 357 12.43 7.22 -6.57
CA VAL A 357 10.98 7.25 -6.28
C VAL A 357 10.29 5.96 -6.76
N ASP A 358 10.53 4.86 -6.04
CA ASP A 358 9.58 3.73 -5.88
C ASP A 358 10.23 2.63 -4.99
N ALA A 359 10.35 2.91 -3.69
CA ALA A 359 10.79 1.92 -2.72
C ALA A 359 9.60 1.32 -1.94
N ASP A 360 8.84 0.43 -2.58
CA ASP A 360 8.04 -0.60 -1.87
C ASP A 360 8.97 -1.36 -0.88
N PRO A 361 8.71 -1.51 0.43
CA PRO A 361 9.68 -2.11 1.33
C PRO A 361 10.05 -3.51 0.83
N LEU A 362 11.34 -3.71 0.51
CA LEU A 362 11.91 -4.83 -0.25
C LEU A 362 11.50 -6.25 0.20
N PHE A 363 10.90 -6.38 1.38
CA PHE A 363 10.65 -7.63 2.10
C PHE A 363 9.36 -7.58 2.93
N ALA A 364 8.28 -6.98 2.40
CA ALA A 364 6.97 -6.99 3.06
C ALA A 364 6.30 -8.38 3.00
N THR A 365 6.95 -9.40 3.57
CA THR A 365 6.27 -10.59 4.10
C THR A 365 6.48 -10.58 5.62
N SER A 366 5.36 -10.65 6.36
CA SER A 366 5.27 -10.54 7.83
C SER A 366 5.73 -9.22 8.51
N ARG A 367 5.85 -8.09 7.81
CA ARG A 367 6.01 -6.78 8.46
C ARG A 367 4.66 -6.13 8.79
N SER A 368 4.08 -6.46 9.95
CA SER A 368 3.49 -5.46 10.86
C SER A 368 2.89 -6.09 12.13
N ARG A 369 3.71 -6.62 13.05
CA ARG A 369 3.33 -6.67 14.48
C ARG A 369 4.55 -6.46 15.36
N LEU A 370 4.38 -5.97 16.59
CA LEU A 370 5.41 -5.96 17.66
C LEU A 370 6.10 -7.33 17.84
N HIS A 371 5.45 -8.40 17.38
CA HIS A 371 5.90 -9.79 17.44
C HIS A 371 6.77 -10.14 16.20
N GLY A 372 6.57 -9.47 15.08
CA GLY A 372 7.38 -9.55 13.86
C GLY A 372 8.78 -8.97 14.03
N THR A 373 8.97 -7.89 14.79
CA THR A 373 10.30 -7.31 15.06
C THR A 373 11.19 -8.24 15.89
N VAL A 374 10.61 -8.93 16.89
CA VAL A 374 11.35 -9.91 17.71
C VAL A 374 11.69 -11.15 16.90
N THR A 375 10.72 -11.65 16.13
CA THR A 375 10.92 -12.77 15.20
C THR A 375 12.02 -12.46 14.20
N HIS A 376 11.94 -11.30 13.54
CA HIS A 376 12.90 -10.83 12.54
C HIS A 376 14.29 -10.68 13.14
N ARG A 377 14.43 -10.05 14.31
CA ARG A 377 15.73 -9.88 14.97
C ARG A 377 16.39 -11.23 15.28
N ILE A 378 15.65 -12.17 15.89
CA ILE A 378 16.17 -13.50 16.20
C ILE A 378 16.48 -14.26 14.90
N ALA A 379 15.62 -14.18 13.89
CA ALA A 379 15.86 -14.80 12.59
C ALA A 379 17.11 -14.23 11.91
N ALA A 380 17.35 -12.92 12.01
CA ALA A 380 18.55 -12.30 11.47
C ALA A 380 19.82 -12.80 12.15
N ASP A 381 19.80 -12.91 13.49
CA ASP A 381 20.91 -13.48 14.24
C ASP A 381 21.17 -14.95 13.87
N ILE A 382 20.12 -15.74 13.61
CA ILE A 382 20.24 -17.13 13.14
C ILE A 382 20.81 -17.20 11.72
N ILE A 383 20.25 -16.43 10.78
CA ILE A 383 20.63 -16.45 9.35
C ILE A 383 22.06 -15.96 9.13
N THR A 384 22.46 -14.91 9.86
CA THR A 384 23.84 -14.38 9.81
C THR A 384 24.86 -15.27 10.54
N GLY A 385 24.38 -16.25 11.33
CA GLY A 385 25.22 -17.15 12.12
C GLY A 385 25.70 -16.58 13.45
N ALA A 386 25.19 -15.40 13.87
CA ALA A 386 25.42 -14.88 15.21
C ALA A 386 24.86 -15.83 16.30
N LEU A 387 23.78 -16.55 15.97
CA LEU A 387 23.27 -17.68 16.74
C LEU A 387 23.48 -18.98 15.94
N PRO A 388 24.54 -19.75 16.22
CA PRO A 388 24.84 -20.97 15.47
C PRO A 388 23.83 -22.09 15.78
N PRO A 389 23.71 -23.11 14.90
CA PRO A 389 22.93 -24.31 15.18
C PRO A 389 23.23 -24.91 16.56
N ASP A 390 22.21 -25.49 17.17
CA ASP A 390 22.20 -26.04 18.53
C ASP A 390 22.45 -25.05 19.66
N SER A 391 22.69 -23.76 19.39
CA SER A 391 22.76 -22.77 20.46
C SER A 391 21.42 -22.65 21.20
N LEU A 392 21.50 -22.38 22.51
CA LEU A 392 20.34 -22.25 23.36
C LEU A 392 19.80 -20.82 23.32
N LEU A 393 18.51 -20.68 23.04
CA LEU A 393 17.81 -19.41 23.14
C LEU A 393 17.43 -19.10 24.60
N PRO A 394 17.44 -17.81 25.00
CA PRO A 394 17.05 -17.41 26.34
C PRO A 394 15.60 -17.83 26.65
N ASN A 395 15.33 -18.16 27.91
CA ASN A 395 13.95 -18.42 28.35
C ASN A 395 13.13 -17.12 28.37
N GLU A 396 11.80 -17.22 28.50
CA GLU A 396 10.89 -16.06 28.41
C GLU A 396 11.28 -14.91 29.35
N ASP A 397 11.74 -15.23 30.56
CA ASP A 397 12.10 -14.24 31.59
C ASP A 397 13.39 -13.49 31.22
N ASN A 398 14.43 -14.22 30.83
CA ASN A 398 15.70 -13.64 30.42
C ASN A 398 15.57 -12.86 29.11
N ALA A 399 14.80 -13.38 28.15
CA ALA A 399 14.55 -12.73 26.88
C ALA A 399 13.74 -11.44 27.03
N SER A 400 12.72 -11.45 27.91
CA SER A 400 11.92 -10.26 28.19
C SER A 400 12.78 -9.13 28.76
N ALA A 401 13.70 -9.45 29.67
CA ALA A 401 14.62 -8.49 30.27
C ALA A 401 15.69 -7.99 29.30
N SER A 402 16.30 -8.88 28.49
CA SER A 402 17.43 -8.53 27.61
C SER A 402 17.00 -7.88 26.29
N LEU A 403 15.86 -8.26 25.74
CA LEU A 403 15.34 -7.75 24.47
C LEU A 403 14.33 -6.60 24.65
N GLY A 404 13.90 -6.30 25.89
CA GLY A 404 12.95 -5.23 26.19
C GLY A 404 11.53 -5.51 25.68
N VAL A 405 11.14 -6.78 25.57
CA VAL A 405 9.86 -7.22 24.97
C VAL A 405 9.03 -7.98 25.99
N SER A 406 7.71 -8.05 25.80
CA SER A 406 6.85 -8.84 26.67
C SER A 406 7.11 -10.35 26.51
N ARG A 407 6.91 -11.12 27.57
CA ARG A 407 6.98 -12.60 27.54
C ARG A 407 6.06 -13.21 26.47
N SER A 408 4.87 -12.61 26.29
CA SER A 408 3.91 -13.03 25.26
C SER A 408 4.42 -12.81 23.84
N ALA A 409 5.10 -11.69 23.57
CA ALA A 409 5.68 -11.40 22.26
C ALA A 409 6.84 -12.34 21.93
N TYR A 410 7.70 -12.64 22.93
CA TYR A 410 8.79 -13.60 22.75
C TYR A 410 8.27 -15.01 22.47
N ARG A 411 7.26 -15.48 23.21
CA ARG A 411 6.68 -16.80 22.97
C ARG A 411 6.07 -16.92 21.57
N GLU A 412 5.41 -15.88 21.08
CA GLU A 412 4.93 -15.88 19.70
C GLU A 412 6.07 -15.94 18.70
N ALA A 413 7.13 -15.15 18.90
CA ALA A 413 8.31 -15.19 18.03
C ALA A 413 8.90 -16.60 17.94
N ILE A 414 9.06 -17.29 19.09
CA ILE A 414 9.53 -18.68 19.10
C ILE A 414 8.58 -19.62 18.36
N ARG A 415 7.26 -19.46 18.48
CA ARG A 415 6.29 -20.27 17.72
C ARG A 415 6.43 -20.05 16.22
N THR A 416 6.58 -18.80 15.78
CA THR A 416 6.75 -18.45 14.36
C THR A 416 8.05 -19.03 13.81
N LEU A 417 9.16 -18.89 14.55
CA LEU A 417 10.45 -19.46 14.16
C LEU A 417 10.41 -21.00 14.12
N ALA A 418 9.70 -21.63 15.05
CA ALA A 418 9.53 -23.09 15.07
C ALA A 418 8.70 -23.57 13.88
N ALA A 419 7.63 -22.87 13.53
CA ALA A 419 6.80 -23.17 12.37
C ALA A 419 7.59 -23.09 11.05
N LYS A 420 8.66 -22.30 11.02
CA LYS A 420 9.58 -22.12 9.88
C LYS A 420 10.80 -23.06 9.92
N GLY A 421 10.89 -23.91 10.95
CA GLY A 421 12.01 -24.85 11.14
C GLY A 421 13.33 -24.21 11.57
N LEU A 422 13.30 -22.96 12.07
CA LEU A 422 14.52 -22.26 12.53
C LEU A 422 14.91 -22.64 13.97
N VAL A 423 13.96 -23.12 14.77
CA VAL A 423 14.18 -23.51 16.16
C VAL A 423 13.36 -24.75 16.54
N TYR A 424 13.86 -25.51 17.51
CA TYR A 424 13.17 -26.65 18.11
C TYR A 424 13.19 -26.57 19.64
N ALA A 425 12.15 -27.08 20.29
CA ALA A 425 12.05 -27.06 21.75
C ALA A 425 12.33 -28.45 22.34
N LEU A 426 13.19 -28.51 23.36
CA LEU A 426 13.48 -29.73 24.11
C LEU A 426 12.91 -29.66 25.54
N PRO A 427 12.22 -30.71 26.03
CA PRO A 427 11.77 -30.78 27.41
C PRO A 427 12.92 -30.59 28.40
N LYS A 428 12.74 -29.70 29.40
CA LYS A 428 13.70 -29.41 30.49
C LYS A 428 15.04 -28.78 30.06
N VAL A 429 15.28 -28.56 28.77
CA VAL A 429 16.50 -27.94 28.23
C VAL A 429 16.24 -26.55 27.66
N GLY A 430 15.07 -26.33 27.04
CA GLY A 430 14.69 -25.05 26.43
C GLY A 430 14.70 -25.09 24.90
N THR A 431 14.61 -23.93 24.26
CA THR A 431 14.55 -23.79 22.80
C THR A 431 15.96 -23.68 22.22
N ARG A 432 16.24 -24.42 21.15
CA ARG A 432 17.53 -24.40 20.44
C ARG A 432 17.36 -24.06 18.97
N ILE A 433 18.43 -23.56 18.34
CA ILE A 433 18.47 -23.30 16.90
C ILE A 433 18.56 -24.62 16.13
N SER A 434 17.66 -24.81 15.17
CA SER A 434 17.65 -26.01 14.31
C SER A 434 18.84 -26.03 13.35
N PRO A 435 19.38 -27.21 13.00
CA PRO A 435 20.34 -27.34 11.91
C PRO A 435 19.73 -26.85 10.59
N ARG A 436 20.57 -26.30 9.71
CA ARG A 436 20.13 -25.67 8.44
C ARG A 436 19.31 -26.60 7.54
N SER A 437 19.50 -27.92 7.65
CA SER A 437 18.75 -28.94 6.91
C SER A 437 17.27 -29.03 7.29
N GLU A 438 16.88 -28.52 8.46
CA GLU A 438 15.48 -28.51 8.92
C GLU A 438 14.72 -27.24 8.55
N TRP A 439 15.42 -26.23 8.03
CA TRP A 439 14.82 -24.94 7.71
C TRP A 439 13.87 -25.10 6.52
N GLN A 440 12.69 -24.46 6.61
CA GLN A 440 11.79 -24.34 5.46
C GLN A 440 12.31 -23.28 4.51
N ILE A 441 13.37 -23.58 3.77
CA ILE A 441 14.12 -22.58 3.01
C ILE A 441 13.30 -21.85 1.95
N LEU A 442 12.20 -22.45 1.48
CA LEU A 442 11.28 -21.88 0.50
C LEU A 442 10.16 -21.03 1.14
N ASP A 443 10.16 -20.91 2.47
CA ASP A 443 9.26 -19.99 3.17
C ASP A 443 9.57 -18.54 2.74
N PRO A 444 8.57 -17.76 2.29
CA PRO A 444 8.77 -16.41 1.80
C PRO A 444 9.48 -15.48 2.78
N ASP A 445 9.24 -15.60 4.08
CA ASP A 445 9.88 -14.76 5.09
C ASP A 445 11.35 -15.12 5.24
N ILE A 446 11.70 -16.42 5.23
CA ILE A 446 13.10 -16.86 5.29
C ILE A 446 13.87 -16.35 4.07
N LEU A 447 13.31 -16.49 2.87
CA LEU A 447 13.91 -15.98 1.64
C LEU A 447 14.12 -14.46 1.71
N ALA A 448 13.08 -13.74 2.13
CA ALA A 448 13.12 -12.30 2.29
C ALA A 448 14.22 -11.85 3.27
N TRP A 449 14.34 -12.52 4.43
CA TRP A 449 15.39 -12.22 5.42
C TRP A 449 16.80 -12.49 4.88
N HIS A 450 17.01 -13.58 4.13
CA HIS A 450 18.32 -13.84 3.50
C HIS A 450 18.73 -12.71 2.56
N PHE A 451 17.79 -12.21 1.76
CA PHE A 451 18.04 -11.12 0.84
C PHE A 451 18.26 -9.77 1.56
N GLU A 452 17.48 -9.48 2.61
CA GLU A 452 17.64 -8.28 3.45
C GLU A 452 19.04 -8.22 4.08
N LEU A 453 19.55 -9.36 4.53
CA LEU A 453 20.82 -9.49 5.24
C LEU A 453 22.02 -9.65 4.31
N GLY A 454 21.82 -9.52 2.99
CA GLY A 454 22.88 -9.65 2.00
C GLY A 454 23.19 -11.11 1.67
N ALA A 455 22.27 -11.77 0.96
CA ALA A 455 22.39 -13.15 0.52
C ALA A 455 23.76 -13.48 -0.10
N SER A 456 24.32 -14.62 0.28
CA SER A 456 25.56 -15.15 -0.31
C SER A 456 25.38 -15.53 -1.78
N ASP A 457 26.45 -15.42 -2.56
CA ASP A 457 26.47 -15.82 -3.97
C ASP A 457 25.97 -17.28 -4.16
N GLU A 458 26.40 -18.21 -3.30
CA GLU A 458 25.95 -19.63 -3.32
C GLU A 458 24.43 -19.76 -3.14
N PHE A 459 23.86 -19.07 -2.15
CA PHE A 459 22.41 -19.08 -1.91
C PHE A 459 21.62 -18.56 -3.11
N ILE A 460 22.10 -17.51 -3.77
CA ILE A 460 21.46 -16.95 -4.98
C ILE A 460 21.51 -17.98 -6.11
N HIS A 461 22.66 -18.61 -6.35
CA HIS A 461 22.79 -19.66 -7.35
C HIS A 461 21.80 -20.81 -7.10
N ASN A 462 21.71 -21.31 -5.87
CA ASN A 462 20.79 -22.40 -5.51
C ASN A 462 19.31 -22.02 -5.77
N LEU A 463 18.91 -20.77 -5.54
CA LEU A 463 17.56 -20.30 -5.84
C LEU A 463 17.29 -20.19 -7.35
N PHE A 464 18.26 -19.72 -8.13
CA PHE A 464 18.11 -19.67 -9.58
C PHE A 464 18.14 -21.07 -10.23
N GLU A 465 18.85 -22.04 -9.64
CA GLU A 465 18.75 -23.45 -10.03
C GLU A 465 17.34 -23.99 -9.82
N LEU A 466 16.72 -23.70 -8.67
CA LEU A 466 15.31 -24.04 -8.42
C LEU A 466 14.39 -23.41 -9.47
N ARG A 467 14.55 -22.10 -9.72
CA ARG A 467 13.78 -21.38 -10.76
C ARG A 467 13.91 -22.04 -12.13
N LYS A 468 15.13 -22.44 -12.51
CA LYS A 468 15.43 -23.11 -13.78
C LYS A 468 14.85 -24.53 -13.89
N ILE A 469 14.61 -25.20 -12.77
CA ILE A 469 13.89 -26.49 -12.75
C ILE A 469 12.38 -26.26 -12.91
N VAL A 470 11.84 -25.23 -12.25
CA VAL A 470 10.39 -25.04 -12.06
C VAL A 470 9.75 -24.20 -13.16
N GLU A 471 10.23 -22.97 -13.40
CA GLU A 471 9.62 -22.03 -14.35
C GLU A 471 9.57 -22.58 -15.79
N PRO A 472 10.66 -23.17 -16.34
CA PRO A 472 10.64 -23.78 -17.67
C PRO A 472 9.66 -24.94 -17.80
N SER A 473 9.59 -25.79 -16.79
CA SER A 473 8.65 -26.92 -16.75
C SER A 473 7.20 -26.40 -16.72
N ALA A 474 6.93 -25.34 -15.96
CA ALA A 474 5.61 -24.70 -15.90
C ALA A 474 5.23 -24.09 -17.25
N ALA A 475 6.16 -23.40 -17.94
CA ALA A 475 5.94 -22.84 -19.27
C ALA A 475 5.62 -23.92 -20.31
N ALA A 476 6.38 -25.02 -20.32
CA ALA A 476 6.09 -26.19 -21.16
C ALA A 476 4.70 -26.78 -20.90
N LEU A 477 4.34 -26.95 -19.62
CA LEU A 477 3.05 -27.50 -19.22
C LEU A 477 1.89 -26.58 -19.64
N LEU A 478 2.03 -25.27 -19.45
CA LEU A 478 1.05 -24.30 -19.91
C LEU A 478 0.94 -24.29 -21.43
N ALA A 479 2.05 -24.30 -22.18
CA ALA A 479 2.02 -24.37 -23.65
C ALA A 479 1.20 -25.58 -24.17
N ARG A 480 1.28 -26.74 -23.50
CA ARG A 480 0.50 -27.93 -23.88
C ARG A 480 -1.00 -27.78 -23.59
N ARG A 481 -1.37 -26.97 -22.59
CA ARG A 481 -2.70 -26.97 -21.96
C ARG A 481 -3.45 -25.65 -22.06
N ARG A 482 -2.81 -24.62 -22.62
CA ARG A 482 -3.31 -23.24 -22.58
C ARG A 482 -4.72 -23.11 -23.13
N THR A 483 -5.49 -22.23 -22.51
CA THR A 483 -6.76 -21.72 -23.06
C THR A 483 -6.52 -20.36 -23.74
N ASP A 484 -7.48 -19.92 -24.55
CA ASP A 484 -7.40 -18.59 -25.17
C ASP A 484 -7.48 -17.46 -24.15
N GLN A 485 -8.22 -17.68 -23.05
CA GLN A 485 -8.25 -16.75 -21.92
C GLN A 485 -6.86 -16.59 -21.28
N GLN A 486 -6.19 -17.71 -20.97
CA GLN A 486 -4.84 -17.68 -20.38
C GLN A 486 -3.82 -17.02 -21.33
N LEU A 487 -4.00 -17.21 -22.64
CA LEU A 487 -3.16 -16.56 -23.63
C LEU A 487 -3.38 -15.03 -23.65
N SER A 488 -4.64 -14.58 -23.53
CA SER A 488 -4.97 -13.15 -23.42
C SER A 488 -4.34 -12.53 -22.16
N GLU A 489 -4.42 -13.21 -21.01
CA GLU A 489 -3.86 -12.73 -19.74
C GLU A 489 -2.33 -12.59 -19.79
N LEU A 490 -1.64 -13.51 -20.49
CA LEU A 490 -0.21 -13.40 -20.75
C LEU A 490 0.13 -12.25 -21.71
N ALA A 491 -0.66 -12.08 -22.77
CA ALA A 491 -0.48 -10.99 -23.74
C ALA A 491 -0.66 -9.62 -23.06
N ASP A 492 -1.65 -9.47 -22.19
CA ASP A 492 -1.88 -8.24 -21.43
C ASP A 492 -0.71 -7.93 -20.50
N SER A 493 -0.14 -8.96 -19.86
CA SER A 493 1.04 -8.80 -19.00
C SER A 493 2.26 -8.36 -19.79
N LEU A 494 2.48 -8.93 -20.99
CA LEU A 494 3.55 -8.54 -21.90
C LEU A 494 3.36 -7.11 -22.46
N ALA A 495 2.14 -6.73 -22.83
CA ALA A 495 1.83 -5.38 -23.29
C ALA A 495 2.09 -4.33 -22.19
N ARG A 496 1.73 -4.65 -20.94
CA ARG A 496 2.08 -3.80 -19.78
C ARG A 496 3.59 -3.70 -19.57
N MET A 497 4.33 -4.81 -19.69
CA MET A 497 5.80 -4.77 -19.60
C MET A 497 6.43 -3.87 -20.67
N ALA A 498 5.90 -3.90 -21.90
CA ALA A 498 6.40 -3.08 -23.00
C ALA A 498 6.02 -1.60 -22.88
N GLY A 499 4.84 -1.30 -22.31
CA GLY A 499 4.27 0.05 -22.23
C GLY A 499 4.62 0.83 -20.95
N ILE A 500 5.14 0.16 -19.92
CA ILE A 500 5.45 0.78 -18.62
C ILE A 500 6.96 1.00 -18.51
N ASN A 501 7.36 2.15 -17.96
CA ASN A 501 8.76 2.45 -17.68
C ASN A 501 9.34 1.36 -16.75
N PRO A 502 10.44 0.68 -17.14
CA PRO A 502 11.10 -0.35 -16.33
C PRO A 502 11.48 0.09 -14.92
N ARG A 503 11.58 1.40 -14.69
CA ARG A 503 11.96 1.99 -13.40
C ARG A 503 10.81 2.18 -12.40
N THR A 504 9.59 1.77 -12.75
CA THR A 504 8.40 1.94 -11.90
C THR A 504 7.98 0.62 -11.27
N GLY A 505 7.30 0.68 -10.11
CA GLY A 505 6.70 -0.51 -9.51
C GLY A 505 5.69 -1.22 -10.42
N GLY A 506 5.09 -0.49 -11.37
CA GLY A 506 4.18 -1.04 -12.38
C GLY A 506 4.84 -2.07 -13.31
N TRP A 507 6.12 -1.89 -13.65
CA TRP A 507 6.85 -2.82 -14.51
C TRP A 507 7.16 -4.14 -13.78
N LEU A 508 7.60 -4.05 -12.52
CA LEU A 508 7.79 -5.21 -11.65
C LEU A 508 6.52 -6.05 -11.54
N ASN A 509 5.38 -5.39 -11.30
CA ASN A 509 4.09 -6.08 -11.20
C ASN A 509 3.71 -6.79 -12.51
N ALA A 510 4.02 -6.20 -13.67
CA ALA A 510 3.76 -6.83 -14.96
C ALA A 510 4.59 -8.11 -15.17
N ILE A 511 5.87 -8.11 -14.77
CA ILE A 511 6.72 -9.32 -14.77
C ILE A 511 6.16 -10.38 -13.83
N ILE A 512 5.82 -9.99 -12.59
CA ILE A 512 5.27 -10.92 -11.59
C ILE A 512 3.99 -11.58 -12.11
N GLU A 513 3.06 -10.81 -12.67
CA GLU A 513 1.80 -11.37 -13.18
C GLU A 513 2.03 -12.32 -14.37
N PHE A 514 3.01 -12.06 -15.25
CA PHE A 514 3.35 -12.98 -16.33
C PHE A 514 3.84 -14.33 -15.79
N HIS A 515 4.80 -14.32 -14.85
CA HIS A 515 5.33 -15.55 -14.24
C HIS A 515 4.28 -16.28 -13.39
N LYS A 516 3.47 -15.53 -12.64
CA LYS A 516 2.34 -16.06 -11.87
C LYS A 516 1.35 -16.80 -12.75
N ASN A 517 0.97 -16.20 -13.86
CA ASN A 517 0.04 -16.80 -14.80
C ASN A 517 0.62 -18.07 -15.41
N ILE A 518 1.92 -18.14 -15.67
CA ILE A 518 2.57 -19.38 -16.12
C ILE A 518 2.48 -20.47 -15.04
N LEU A 519 2.89 -20.16 -13.81
CA LEU A 519 2.99 -21.17 -12.75
C LEU A 519 1.64 -21.66 -12.24
N LEU A 520 0.71 -20.76 -11.96
CA LEU A 520 -0.60 -21.13 -11.40
C LEU A 520 -1.50 -21.82 -12.44
N ASN A 521 -1.32 -21.52 -13.72
CA ASN A 521 -2.14 -22.10 -14.78
C ASN A 521 -1.50 -23.28 -15.53
N CYS A 522 -0.30 -23.74 -15.12
CA CYS A 522 0.35 -24.87 -15.78
C CYS A 522 -0.40 -26.22 -15.59
N GLY A 523 -1.41 -26.27 -14.73
CA GLY A 523 -2.20 -27.47 -14.44
C GLY A 523 -1.43 -28.51 -13.63
N ASN A 524 -0.47 -28.08 -12.81
CA ASN A 524 0.24 -28.92 -11.84
C ASN A 524 0.26 -28.20 -10.49
N GLU A 525 -0.57 -28.66 -9.55
CA GLU A 525 -0.73 -28.03 -8.23
C GLU A 525 0.57 -28.03 -7.42
N ALA A 526 1.41 -29.06 -7.54
CA ALA A 526 2.69 -29.12 -6.85
C ALA A 526 3.65 -28.06 -7.37
N VAL A 527 3.70 -27.85 -8.69
CA VAL A 527 4.48 -26.75 -9.30
C VAL A 527 3.91 -25.39 -8.91
N ALA A 528 2.58 -25.22 -8.94
CA ALA A 528 1.91 -23.99 -8.54
C ALA A 528 2.18 -23.63 -7.06
N SER A 529 2.32 -24.63 -6.18
CA SER A 529 2.61 -24.42 -4.75
C SER A 529 3.95 -23.74 -4.48
N LEU A 530 4.88 -23.75 -5.45
CA LEU A 530 6.18 -23.09 -5.37
C LEU A 530 6.13 -21.60 -5.71
N TRP A 531 4.98 -21.09 -6.17
CA TRP A 531 4.81 -19.69 -6.57
C TRP A 531 5.26 -18.68 -5.49
N PRO A 532 4.90 -18.81 -4.20
CA PRO A 532 5.31 -17.84 -3.18
C PRO A 532 6.84 -17.69 -3.08
N ALA A 533 7.59 -18.77 -3.20
CA ALA A 533 9.05 -18.75 -3.17
C ALA A 533 9.66 -18.07 -4.41
N ILE A 534 9.11 -18.40 -5.59
CA ILE A 534 9.52 -17.81 -6.86
C ILE A 534 9.19 -16.33 -6.91
N GLN A 535 8.01 -15.94 -6.42
CA GLN A 535 7.60 -14.55 -6.32
C GLN A 535 8.55 -13.73 -5.45
N THR A 536 8.94 -14.23 -4.27
CA THR A 536 9.89 -13.53 -3.39
C THR A 536 11.25 -13.34 -4.08
N THR A 537 11.72 -14.38 -4.77
CA THR A 537 13.00 -14.32 -5.50
C THR A 537 12.94 -13.33 -6.67
N LEU A 538 11.87 -13.38 -7.48
CA LEU A 538 11.63 -12.46 -8.60
C LEU A 538 11.53 -11.00 -8.15
N ARG A 539 10.76 -10.73 -7.08
CA ARG A 539 10.61 -9.39 -6.51
C ARG A 539 11.96 -8.79 -6.15
N TRP A 540 12.80 -9.57 -5.48
CA TRP A 540 14.13 -9.12 -5.10
C TRP A 540 15.06 -8.93 -6.29
N SER A 541 15.16 -9.90 -7.21
CA SER A 541 16.10 -9.84 -8.34
C SER A 541 15.78 -8.70 -9.30
N VAL A 542 14.50 -8.52 -9.64
CA VAL A 542 14.05 -7.43 -10.52
C VAL A 542 14.23 -6.08 -9.84
N LYS A 543 13.97 -5.97 -8.53
CA LYS A 543 14.19 -4.72 -7.82
C LYS A 543 15.67 -4.33 -7.73
N LEU A 544 16.58 -5.29 -7.58
CA LEU A 544 18.02 -5.02 -7.71
C LEU A 544 18.39 -4.42 -9.07
N GLN A 545 17.73 -4.86 -10.15
CA GLN A 545 17.93 -4.34 -11.50
C GLN A 545 17.35 -2.91 -11.65
N VAL A 546 16.22 -2.64 -11.02
CA VAL A 546 15.49 -1.35 -11.13
C VAL A 546 16.08 -0.22 -10.27
N MET A 547 16.55 -0.53 -9.06
CA MET A 547 16.95 0.49 -8.06
C MET A 547 18.29 1.19 -8.34
N LEU A 548 19.05 0.76 -9.35
CA LEU A 548 20.40 1.26 -9.61
C LEU A 548 20.55 1.67 -11.09
N PRO A 549 20.38 2.97 -11.42
CA PRO A 549 20.23 3.48 -12.79
C PRO A 549 21.44 3.27 -13.71
N THR A 550 22.60 2.97 -13.13
CA THR A 550 23.86 2.72 -13.85
C THR A 550 24.05 1.25 -14.23
N LEU A 551 23.10 0.38 -13.88
CA LEU A 551 23.19 -1.05 -14.14
C LEU A 551 22.57 -1.39 -15.50
N THR A 552 23.43 -1.86 -16.40
CA THR A 552 23.04 -2.36 -17.71
C THR A 552 22.18 -3.62 -17.57
N HIS A 553 21.06 -3.69 -18.29
CA HIS A 553 20.56 -4.98 -18.76
C HIS A 553 21.41 -5.28 -19.99
N ASP A 554 22.20 -6.34 -19.95
CA ASP A 554 22.94 -6.72 -21.16
C ASP A 554 21.97 -7.30 -22.22
N HIS A 555 20.72 -7.56 -21.84
CA HIS A 555 19.69 -8.26 -22.62
C HIS A 555 18.38 -7.45 -22.60
N ASP A 556 17.41 -7.78 -23.46
CA ASP A 556 16.10 -7.10 -23.53
C ASP A 556 15.05 -7.93 -22.77
N PRO A 557 14.68 -7.55 -21.52
CA PRO A 557 13.76 -8.35 -20.74
C PRO A 557 12.38 -8.49 -21.40
N VAL A 558 11.89 -7.45 -22.08
CA VAL A 558 10.59 -7.52 -22.77
C VAL A 558 10.68 -8.49 -23.95
N GLY A 559 11.76 -8.40 -24.72
CA GLY A 559 12.04 -9.32 -25.82
C GLY A 559 12.17 -10.78 -25.37
N ASP A 560 12.83 -11.04 -24.24
CA ASP A 560 12.97 -12.40 -23.71
C ASP A 560 11.64 -12.97 -23.21
N HIS A 561 10.80 -12.17 -22.54
CA HIS A 561 9.44 -12.60 -22.18
C HIS A 561 8.55 -12.83 -23.41
N ALA A 562 8.73 -12.03 -24.48
CA ALA A 562 7.99 -12.21 -25.74
C ALA A 562 8.31 -13.54 -26.42
N LYS A 563 9.58 -13.98 -26.42
CA LYS A 563 9.96 -15.30 -26.95
C LYS A 563 9.23 -16.42 -26.24
N VAL A 564 9.17 -16.38 -24.90
CA VAL A 564 8.41 -17.37 -24.10
C VAL A 564 6.94 -17.35 -24.48
N PHE A 565 6.34 -16.16 -24.55
CA PHE A 565 4.93 -16.00 -24.94
C PHE A 565 4.65 -16.61 -26.32
N GLU A 566 5.49 -16.36 -27.32
CA GLU A 566 5.34 -16.92 -28.66
C GLU A 566 5.34 -18.45 -28.68
N LYS A 567 6.20 -19.09 -27.88
CA LYS A 567 6.22 -20.55 -27.76
C LYS A 567 4.97 -21.10 -27.06
N ILE A 568 4.48 -20.41 -26.03
CA ILE A 568 3.20 -20.78 -25.39
C ILE A 568 2.02 -20.59 -26.36
N ALA A 569 1.98 -19.47 -27.09
CA ALA A 569 0.94 -19.14 -28.07
C ALA A 569 0.86 -20.21 -29.18
N SER A 570 2.01 -20.60 -29.71
CA SER A 570 2.14 -21.66 -30.73
C SER A 570 2.03 -23.08 -30.17
N GLN A 571 1.77 -23.24 -28.87
CA GLN A 571 1.72 -24.53 -28.16
C GLN A 571 3.00 -25.38 -28.33
N ASN A 572 4.14 -24.72 -28.57
CA ASN A 572 5.44 -25.36 -28.65
C ASN A 572 6.02 -25.52 -27.24
N ALA A 573 5.72 -26.66 -26.61
CA ALA A 573 6.14 -26.94 -25.25
C ALA A 573 7.66 -27.02 -25.06
N GLU A 574 8.39 -27.61 -26.02
CA GLU A 574 9.85 -27.74 -25.97
C GLU A 574 10.51 -26.36 -26.09
N GLY A 575 10.06 -25.56 -27.05
CA GLY A 575 10.52 -24.17 -27.17
C GLY A 575 10.17 -23.32 -25.94
N ALA A 576 8.99 -23.48 -25.34
CA ALA A 576 8.60 -22.70 -24.16
C ALA A 576 9.49 -23.04 -22.95
N LEU A 577 9.91 -24.30 -22.83
CA LEU A 577 10.88 -24.73 -21.83
C LEU A 577 12.25 -24.09 -22.09
N GLU A 578 12.77 -24.17 -23.32
CA GLU A 578 14.07 -23.61 -23.69
C GLU A 578 14.13 -22.09 -23.47
N GLU A 579 13.15 -21.33 -23.99
CA GLU A 579 13.13 -19.88 -23.89
C GLU A 579 12.97 -19.40 -22.44
N MET A 580 12.16 -20.10 -21.64
CA MET A 580 12.04 -19.76 -20.21
C MET A 580 13.33 -20.08 -19.45
N ALA A 581 14.02 -21.18 -19.78
CA ALA A 581 15.31 -21.50 -19.17
C ALA A 581 16.36 -20.43 -19.50
N MET A 582 16.39 -19.96 -20.75
CA MET A 582 17.26 -18.85 -21.18
C MET A 582 16.91 -17.56 -20.44
N LEU A 583 15.63 -17.22 -20.30
CA LEU A 583 15.19 -16.03 -19.54
C LEU A 583 15.67 -16.07 -18.08
N VAL A 584 15.57 -17.23 -17.42
CA VAL A 584 16.06 -17.40 -16.04
C VAL A 584 17.58 -17.25 -15.97
N ASP A 585 18.33 -17.80 -16.93
CA ASP A 585 19.79 -17.64 -17.02
C ASP A 585 20.21 -16.18 -17.22
N SER A 586 19.53 -15.45 -18.11
CA SER A 586 19.74 -14.01 -18.33
C SER A 586 19.53 -13.24 -17.03
N SER A 587 18.43 -13.54 -16.32
CA SER A 587 18.10 -12.91 -15.04
C SER A 587 19.15 -13.18 -13.96
N LEU A 588 19.73 -14.38 -13.92
CA LEU A 588 20.83 -14.71 -13.01
C LEU A 588 22.08 -13.89 -13.34
N ALA A 589 22.47 -13.84 -14.62
CA ALA A 589 23.65 -13.12 -15.08
C ALA A 589 23.58 -11.62 -14.73
N ASP A 590 22.43 -10.99 -14.96
CA ASP A 590 22.16 -9.61 -14.58
C ASP A 590 22.26 -9.44 -13.05
N THR A 591 21.62 -10.33 -12.28
CA THR A 591 21.61 -10.26 -10.81
C THR A 591 23.02 -10.32 -10.22
N ILE A 592 23.85 -11.29 -10.66
CA ILE A 592 25.22 -11.44 -10.18
C ILE A 592 26.10 -10.24 -10.57
N THR A 593 25.96 -9.75 -11.81
CA THR A 593 26.67 -8.57 -12.29
C THR A 593 26.34 -7.35 -11.44
N ASN A 594 25.07 -7.17 -11.11
CA ASN A 594 24.57 -6.06 -10.31
C ASN A 594 25.07 -6.12 -8.87
N ILE A 595 25.06 -7.28 -8.24
CA ILE A 595 25.59 -7.47 -6.88
C ILE A 595 27.09 -7.16 -6.81
N ARG A 596 27.87 -7.60 -7.80
CA ARG A 596 29.32 -7.30 -7.89
C ARG A 596 29.57 -5.80 -8.01
N ARG A 597 28.79 -5.10 -8.84
CA ARG A 597 28.90 -3.64 -9.01
C ARG A 597 28.56 -2.89 -7.71
N ILE A 598 27.54 -3.32 -6.95
CA ILE A 598 27.19 -2.75 -5.64
C ILE A 598 28.32 -2.97 -4.61
N LYS A 599 28.90 -4.16 -4.56
CA LYS A 599 30.02 -4.46 -3.64
C LYS A 599 31.24 -3.58 -3.97
N ALA A 600 31.54 -3.38 -5.26
CA ALA A 600 32.66 -2.55 -5.71
C ALA A 600 32.46 -1.05 -5.38
N SER A 601 31.25 -0.50 -5.55
CA SER A 601 30.99 0.92 -5.25
C SER A 601 31.11 1.25 -3.77
N ARG A 602 30.71 0.33 -2.88
CA ARG A 602 30.87 0.45 -1.43
C ARG A 602 32.33 0.41 -0.99
N ALA A 603 33.17 -0.40 -1.63
CA ALA A 603 34.60 -0.49 -1.32
C ALA A 603 35.41 0.75 -1.78
N SER A 604 34.91 1.49 -2.78
CA SER A 604 35.53 2.74 -3.25
C SER A 604 35.11 4.00 -2.47
N SER A 605 34.14 3.88 -1.56
CA SER A 605 33.61 4.99 -0.74
C SER A 605 34.00 4.90 0.75
N THR A 606 34.85 3.93 1.08
CA THR A 606 35.59 3.77 2.35
C THR A 606 37.06 3.98 2.09
#